data_AF-A0AAJ2JTY8-F1
#
_entry.id   AF-A0AAJ2JTY8-F1
#
_cell.length_a   1.000
_cell.length_b   1.000
_cell.length_c   1.000
_cell.angle_alpha   90.00
_cell.angle_beta   90.00
_cell.angle_gamma   90.00
#
_symmetry.space_group_name_H-M   'P 1'
#
loop_
_entity.id
_entity.type
_entity.pdbx_description
1 polymer ?
#
loop_
_entity_poly.entity_id
_entity_poly.type
_entity_poly.pdbx_seq_one_letter_code
_entity_poly.pdbx_strand_id
1 'polypeptide(L)'
;MREILYIVASAAVVVISIYILIKLGFIPFAGTVSKQDCINNIMLACDEYRSKGKVDAFNKISSGCADIVESGSLKECLRKDIKEELKRQYCSELCKEFGL
;
A
#
# COMPACT_ATOMS: atom_id res chain seq x y z
N MET A 1 -17.32 -24.63 38.54
CA MET A 1 -15.93 -24.75 38.02
C MET A 1 -15.86 -25.20 36.56
N ARG A 2 -16.64 -26.19 36.08
CA ARG A 2 -16.63 -26.61 34.65
C ARG A 2 -17.07 -25.50 33.68
N GLU A 3 -18.05 -24.68 34.04
CA GLU A 3 -18.63 -23.65 33.15
C GLU A 3 -17.65 -22.53 32.79
N ILE A 4 -16.74 -22.17 33.71
CA ILE A 4 -15.73 -21.12 33.49
C ILE A 4 -14.71 -21.57 32.43
N LEU A 5 -14.34 -22.85 32.42
CA LEU A 5 -13.43 -23.43 31.43
C LEU A 5 -14.01 -23.35 30.01
N TYR A 6 -15.32 -23.52 29.85
CA TYR A 6 -15.98 -23.40 28.55
C TYR A 6 -15.99 -21.97 28.02
N ILE A 7 -16.14 -20.97 28.90
CA ILE A 7 -16.14 -19.55 28.53
C ILE A 7 -14.75 -19.10 28.06
N VAL A 8 -13.69 -19.57 28.74
CA VAL A 8 -12.30 -19.25 28.35
C VAL A 8 -11.93 -19.95 27.04
N ALA A 9 -12.35 -21.20 26.86
CA ALA A 9 -12.10 -21.95 25.63
C ALA A 9 -12.84 -21.34 24.42
N SER A 10 -14.10 -20.92 24.59
CA SER A 10 -14.86 -20.31 23.49
C SER A 10 -14.30 -18.95 23.07
N ALA A 11 -13.81 -18.13 24.01
CA ALA A 11 -13.15 -16.88 23.70
C ALA A 11 -11.87 -17.08 22.85
N ALA A 12 -11.08 -18.10 23.16
CA ALA A 12 -9.86 -18.39 22.39
C ALA A 12 -10.16 -18.82 20.95
N VAL A 13 -11.21 -19.62 20.74
CA VAL A 13 -11.65 -20.07 19.41
C VAL A 13 -12.08 -18.88 18.55
N VAL A 14 -12.77 -17.89 19.12
CA VAL A 14 -13.20 -16.68 18.41
C VAL A 14 -11.99 -15.85 17.95
N VAL A 15 -10.99 -15.64 18.82
CA VAL A 15 -9.78 -14.87 18.48
C VAL A 15 -8.99 -15.55 17.35
N ILE A 16 -8.84 -16.88 17.42
CA ILE A 16 -8.16 -17.66 16.37
C ILE A 16 -8.93 -17.61 15.06
N SER A 17 -10.27 -17.71 15.11
CA SER A 17 -11.12 -17.63 13.93
C SER A 17 -11.00 -16.27 13.24
N ILE A 18 -11.02 -15.17 14.02
CA ILE A 18 -10.80 -13.81 13.51
C ILE A 18 -9.40 -13.69 12.88
N TYR A 19 -8.36 -14.20 13.55
CA TYR A 19 -6.99 -14.18 13.02
C TYR A 19 -6.85 -14.95 11.69
N ILE A 20 -7.54 -16.09 11.56
CA ILE A 20 -7.54 -16.88 10.32
C ILE A 20 -8.30 -16.14 9.21
N LEU A 21 -9.46 -15.53 9.51
CA LEU A 21 -10.22 -14.73 8.54
C LEU A 21 -9.42 -13.51 8.03
N ILE A 22 -8.60 -12.92 8.90
CA ILE A 22 -7.63 -11.88 8.54
C ILE A 22 -6.57 -12.42 7.57
N LYS A 23 -5.95 -13.56 7.90
CA LYS A 23 -4.87 -14.14 7.08
C LYS A 23 -5.38 -14.66 5.73
N LEU A 24 -6.62 -15.11 5.67
CA LEU A 24 -7.28 -15.60 4.45
C LEU A 24 -7.88 -14.47 3.59
N GLY A 25 -7.79 -13.21 4.01
CA GLY A 25 -8.21 -12.05 3.20
C GLY A 25 -9.72 -11.86 3.08
N PHE A 26 -10.54 -12.55 3.88
CA PHE A 26 -11.99 -12.38 3.91
C PHE A 26 -12.42 -11.10 4.61
N ILE A 27 -11.61 -10.63 5.56
CA ILE A 27 -11.74 -9.30 6.13
C ILE A 27 -10.69 -8.45 5.42
N PRO A 28 -11.07 -7.59 4.45
CA PRO A 28 -10.20 -6.49 4.13
C PRO A 28 -10.08 -5.72 5.43
N PHE A 29 -8.93 -5.82 6.10
CA PHE A 29 -8.47 -4.64 6.79
C PHE A 29 -8.55 -3.57 5.69
N ALA A 30 -9.49 -2.64 5.84
CA ALA A 30 -9.24 -1.28 5.44
C ALA A 30 -7.99 -0.90 6.24
N GLY A 31 -6.83 -1.40 5.79
CA GLY A 31 -5.55 -0.99 6.26
C GLY A 31 -5.61 0.48 5.95
N THR A 32 -5.72 1.29 7.00
CA THR A 32 -5.39 2.69 6.93
C THR A 32 -3.97 2.69 6.39
N VAL A 33 -3.85 2.76 5.07
CA VAL A 33 -2.56 2.89 4.41
C VAL A 33 -2.06 4.19 4.97
N SER A 34 -1.11 4.11 5.89
CA SER A 34 -0.67 5.29 6.59
C SER A 34 0.01 6.20 5.56
N LYS A 35 -0.17 7.52 5.69
CA LYS A 35 0.50 8.49 4.82
C LYS A 35 2.00 8.22 4.74
N GLN A 36 2.59 7.79 5.86
CA GLN A 36 4.00 7.42 5.94
C GLN A 36 4.35 6.19 5.09
N ASP A 37 3.50 5.15 5.08
CA ASP A 37 3.73 3.96 4.25
C ASP A 37 3.65 4.27 2.77
N CYS A 38 2.72 5.15 2.36
CA CYS A 38 2.67 5.64 0.98
C CYS A 38 3.96 6.37 0.61
N ILE A 39 4.40 7.31 1.44
CA ILE A 39 5.65 8.06 1.22
C ILE A 39 6.85 7.11 1.10
N ASN A 40 6.97 6.15 2.02
CA ASN A 40 8.06 5.18 2.00
C ASN A 40 8.05 4.33 0.71
N ASN A 41 6.88 3.86 0.27
CA ASN A 41 6.76 3.10 -0.98
C ASN A 41 7.06 3.95 -2.21
N ILE A 42 6.68 5.23 -2.22
CA ILE A 42 7.02 6.18 -3.28
C ILE A 42 8.53 6.39 -3.33
N MET A 43 9.17 6.63 -2.18
CA MET A 43 10.62 6.81 -2.10
C MET A 43 11.37 5.56 -2.58
N LEU A 44 10.93 4.36 -2.18
CA LEU A 44 11.49 3.10 -2.67
C LEU A 44 11.31 2.92 -4.19
N ALA A 45 10.15 3.29 -4.72
CA ALA A 45 9.91 3.24 -6.17
C ALA A 45 10.79 4.25 -6.93
N CYS A 46 10.99 5.44 -6.37
CA CYS A 46 11.88 6.45 -6.91
C CYS A 46 13.35 6.01 -6.90
N ASP A 47 13.81 5.38 -5.82
CA ASP A 47 15.16 4.84 -5.74
C ASP A 47 15.38 3.70 -6.75
N GLU A 48 14.40 2.80 -6.89
CA GLU A 48 14.42 1.74 -7.90
C GLU A 48 14.37 2.30 -9.33
N TYR A 49 13.58 3.35 -9.56
CA TYR A 49 13.54 4.06 -10.84
C TYR A 49 14.87 4.73 -11.15
N ARG A 50 15.51 5.42 -10.19
CA ARG A 50 16.80 6.09 -10.38
C ARG A 50 17.94 5.09 -10.60
N SER A 51 17.93 3.97 -9.87
CA SER A 51 18.99 2.96 -9.93
C SER A 51 18.85 2.01 -11.12
N LYS A 52 17.63 1.65 -11.52
CA LYS A 52 17.36 0.61 -12.54
C LYS A 52 16.64 1.13 -13.78
N GLY A 53 16.16 2.39 -13.78
CA GLY A 53 15.37 2.96 -14.87
C GLY A 53 13.96 2.37 -15.01
N LYS A 54 13.47 1.65 -13.98
CA LYS A 54 12.22 0.87 -14.06
C LYS A 54 11.03 1.64 -13.51
N VAL A 55 10.17 2.13 -14.39
CA VAL A 55 8.90 2.80 -14.02
C VAL A 55 7.88 1.81 -13.44
N ASP A 56 8.05 0.51 -13.69
CA ASP A 56 7.20 -0.52 -13.10
C ASP A 56 7.27 -0.61 -11.57
N ALA A 57 8.30 -0.02 -10.95
CA ALA A 57 8.41 0.07 -9.50
C ALA A 57 7.19 0.80 -8.89
N PHE A 58 6.65 1.81 -9.60
CA PHE A 58 5.46 2.56 -9.17
C PHE A 58 4.17 1.73 -9.26
N ASN A 59 4.12 0.67 -10.07
CA ASN A 59 2.93 -0.20 -10.15
C ASN A 59 2.67 -0.98 -8.85
N LYS A 60 3.66 -1.04 -7.94
CA LYS A 60 3.54 -1.67 -6.61
C LYS A 60 2.85 -0.75 -5.59
N ILE A 61 2.72 0.54 -5.89
CA ILE A 61 2.09 1.51 -5.00
C ILE A 61 0.57 1.41 -5.15
N SER A 62 -0.14 1.34 -4.03
CA SER A 62 -1.60 1.33 -4.02
C SER A 62 -2.15 2.62 -4.64
N SER A 63 -3.17 2.52 -5.49
CA SER A 63 -3.83 3.70 -6.08
C SER A 63 -4.40 4.64 -5.01
N GLY A 64 -4.76 4.11 -3.83
CA GLY A 64 -5.22 4.92 -2.69
C GLY A 64 -4.15 5.85 -2.12
N CYS A 65 -2.87 5.64 -2.44
CA CYS A 65 -1.80 6.57 -2.04
C CYS A 65 -1.90 7.93 -2.74
N ALA A 66 -2.48 7.99 -3.94
CA ALA A 66 -2.70 9.26 -4.65
C ALA A 66 -3.61 10.20 -3.87
N ASP A 67 -4.66 9.66 -3.25
CA ASP A 67 -5.63 10.44 -2.47
C ASP A 67 -5.08 10.81 -1.07
N ILE A 68 -4.17 10.01 -0.52
CA ILE A 68 -3.58 10.24 0.82
C ILE A 68 -2.43 11.26 0.81
N VAL A 69 -1.61 11.22 -0.24
CA VAL A 69 -0.41 12.06 -0.38
C VAL A 69 -0.77 13.41 -1.01
N GLU A 70 -1.98 13.57 -1.54
CA GLU A 70 -2.47 14.78 -2.21
C GLU A 70 -1.54 15.25 -3.35
N SER A 71 -0.84 14.31 -4.01
CA SER A 71 0.08 14.60 -5.11
C SER A 71 -0.60 14.31 -6.46
N GLY A 72 -0.78 15.37 -7.26
CA GLY A 72 -1.26 15.25 -8.64
C GLY A 72 -0.32 14.42 -9.51
N SER A 73 0.99 14.58 -9.33
CA SER A 73 2.04 13.84 -10.06
C SER A 73 2.01 12.34 -9.73
N LEU A 74 1.71 11.97 -8.48
CA LEU A 74 1.54 10.56 -8.08
C LEU A 74 0.35 9.94 -8.78
N LYS A 75 -0.77 10.66 -8.85
CA LYS A 75 -1.99 10.20 -9.54
C LYS A 75 -1.74 9.94 -11.02
N GLU A 76 -1.01 10.83 -11.69
CA GLU A 76 -0.66 10.65 -13.10
C GLU A 76 0.39 9.55 -13.30
N CYS A 77 1.39 9.43 -12.41
CA CYS A 77 2.39 8.36 -12.45
C CYS A 77 1.78 6.96 -12.25
N LEU A 78 0.74 6.82 -11.42
CA LEU A 78 0.04 5.55 -11.18
C LEU A 78 -1.02 5.22 -12.22
N ARG A 79 -1.34 6.15 -13.11
CA ARG A 79 -2.37 5.97 -14.14
C ARG A 79 -1.92 4.89 -15.13
N LYS A 80 -2.76 3.88 -15.36
CA LYS A 80 -2.45 2.74 -16.25
C LYS A 80 -2.74 3.02 -17.72
N ASP A 81 -3.59 4.01 -17.99
CA ASP A 81 -4.07 4.36 -19.33
C ASP A 81 -3.23 5.45 -20.04
N ILE A 82 -2.05 5.79 -19.51
CA ILE A 82 -1.17 6.80 -20.13
C ILE A 82 -0.03 6.15 -20.91
N LYS A 83 0.49 6.86 -21.91
CA LYS A 83 1.68 6.44 -22.64
C LYS A 83 2.86 6.30 -21.69
N GLU A 84 3.66 5.24 -21.86
CA GLU A 84 4.81 4.94 -20.99
C GLU A 84 5.81 6.10 -20.92
N GLU A 85 6.03 6.81 -22.03
CA GLU A 85 6.90 8.00 -22.08
C GLU A 85 6.41 9.14 -21.18
N LEU A 86 5.10 9.46 -21.22
CA LEU A 86 4.49 10.43 -20.31
C LEU A 86 4.55 9.94 -18.86
N LYS A 87 4.33 8.64 -18.63
CA LYS A 87 4.44 8.04 -17.30
C LYS A 87 5.83 8.25 -16.71
N ARG A 88 6.88 8.08 -17.52
CA ARG A 88 8.26 8.35 -17.10
C ARG A 88 8.45 9.80 -16.68
N GLN A 89 7.88 10.75 -17.42
CA GLN A 89 7.95 12.17 -17.07
C GLN A 89 7.27 12.45 -15.73
N TYR A 90 6.00 12.04 -15.54
CA TYR A 90 5.28 12.26 -14.28
C TYR A 90 5.93 11.56 -13.09
N CYS A 91 6.39 10.32 -13.25
CA CYS A 91 7.10 9.61 -12.19
C CYS A 91 8.46 10.25 -11.88
N SER A 92 9.14 10.82 -12.89
CA SER A 92 10.37 11.57 -12.67
C SER A 92 10.13 12.90 -11.96
N GLU A 93 9.04 13.61 -12.26
CA GLU A 93 8.67 14.83 -11.54
C GLU A 93 8.29 14.53 -10.10
N LEU A 94 7.51 13.46 -9.88
CA LEU A 94 7.19 12.95 -8.56
C LEU A 94 8.46 12.73 -7.73
N CYS A 95 9.48 12.04 -8.25
CA CYS A 95 10.72 11.83 -7.47
C CYS A 95 11.43 13.14 -7.11
N LYS A 96 11.41 14.13 -8.01
CA LYS A 96 11.96 15.46 -7.72
C LYS A 96 11.19 16.19 -6.62
N GLU A 97 9.86 16.07 -6.58
CA GLU A 97 9.03 16.62 -5.50
C GLU A 97 9.42 16.05 -4.13
N PHE A 98 9.86 14.79 -4.10
CA PHE A 98 10.35 14.10 -2.91
C PHE A 98 11.86 14.30 -2.65
N GLY A 99 12.55 15.10 -3.46
CA GLY A 99 13.98 15.41 -3.32
C GLY A 99 14.94 14.29 -3.77
N LEU A 100 14.47 13.37 -4.62
CA LEU A 100 15.22 12.19 -5.10
C LEU A 100 15.68 12.31 -6.55
#